data_AF-A0A7V0MKY9-F1
#
_entry.id   AF-A0A7V0MKY9-F1
#
_cell.length_a   1.000
_cell.length_b   1.000
_cell.length_c   1.000
_cell.angle_alpha   90.00
_cell.angle_beta   90.00
_cell.angle_gamma   90.00
#
_symmetry.space_group_name_H-M   'P 1'
#
loop_
_entity.id
_entity.type
_entity.pdbx_description
1 polymer ?
#
loop_
_entity_poly.entity_id
_entity_poly.type
_entity_poly.pdbx_seq_one_letter_code
_entity_poly.pdbx_strand_id
1 'polypeptide(L)'
;MKKSIIILLFLALAISIQTTAKASYYILTPIDDIRGSADNGGFTINDHRLHTVNFAYHVLSYLKFDLSDVDDSGICSAKLYLYEIDSGYTNRAETIELYAGSHDNWNEQTPFPQLPTTSGGYITRASYPANWYDWMTWDLSSYDFTQDLQDNYLTLILEINSGGLWNMTAWASSEYPDQSLSPYLQISTNAVPLPPSVILLLSGMGAIFVSKKKASR
;
A
#
# COMPACT_ATOMS: atom_id res chain seq x y z
N MET A 1 -14.81 -44.60 36.39
CA MET A 1 -15.53 -43.67 35.47
C MET A 1 -15.22 -42.18 35.68
N LYS A 2 -14.94 -41.67 36.89
CA LYS A 2 -14.72 -40.21 37.10
C LYS A 2 -13.40 -39.63 36.53
N LYS A 3 -12.36 -40.45 36.32
CA LYS A 3 -11.06 -39.98 35.78
C LYS A 3 -11.09 -39.68 34.28
N SER A 4 -11.95 -40.35 33.51
CA SER A 4 -12.04 -40.19 32.05
C SER A 4 -12.74 -38.88 31.62
N ILE A 5 -13.59 -38.31 32.48
CA ILE A 5 -14.31 -37.05 32.20
C ILE A 5 -13.39 -35.83 32.33
N ILE A 6 -12.38 -35.89 33.20
CA ILE A 6 -11.44 -34.78 33.43
C ILE A 6 -10.46 -34.61 32.25
N ILE A 7 -10.03 -35.73 31.64
CA ILE A 7 -9.13 -35.71 30.48
C ILE A 7 -9.86 -35.17 29.24
N LEU A 8 -11.14 -35.51 29.04
CA LEU A 8 -11.95 -34.94 27.95
C LEU A 8 -12.19 -33.43 28.12
N LEU A 9 -12.30 -32.93 29.35
CA LEU A 9 -12.45 -31.49 29.60
C LEU A 9 -11.16 -30.70 29.30
N PHE A 10 -9.99 -31.26 29.60
CA PHE A 10 -8.71 -30.65 29.26
C PHE A 10 -8.43 -30.69 27.74
N LEU A 11 -8.85 -31.75 27.06
CA LEU A 11 -8.73 -31.84 25.60
C LEU A 11 -9.69 -30.88 24.90
N ALA A 12 -10.92 -30.69 25.41
CA ALA A 12 -11.87 -29.72 24.90
C ALA A 12 -11.45 -28.26 25.15
N LEU A 13 -10.75 -27.98 26.27
CA LEU A 13 -10.24 -26.64 26.56
C LEU A 13 -9.01 -26.29 25.69
N ALA A 14 -8.14 -27.28 25.40
CA ALA A 14 -7.01 -27.13 24.49
C ALA A 14 -7.44 -26.88 23.03
N ILE A 15 -8.66 -27.25 22.65
CA ILE A 15 -9.23 -27.03 21.30
C ILE A 15 -9.84 -25.61 21.17
N SER A 16 -10.06 -24.88 22.27
CA SER A 16 -10.85 -23.63 22.24
C SER A 16 -10.07 -22.32 22.19
N ILE A 17 -8.73 -22.34 22.22
CA ILE A 17 -7.91 -21.14 22.01
C ILE A 17 -7.41 -21.11 20.57
N GLN A 18 -8.33 -21.09 19.62
CA GLN A 18 -8.01 -20.52 18.30
C GLN A 18 -8.07 -19.01 18.44
N THR A 19 -7.02 -18.42 19.00
CA THR A 19 -6.83 -16.97 18.92
C THR A 19 -6.54 -16.66 17.47
N THR A 20 -7.51 -16.09 16.78
CA THR A 20 -7.37 -15.68 15.38
C THR A 20 -6.28 -14.62 15.31
N ALA A 21 -5.13 -15.00 14.75
CA ALA A 21 -4.18 -14.04 14.22
C ALA A 21 -4.97 -13.13 13.26
N LYS A 22 -4.86 -11.81 13.43
CA LYS A 22 -5.60 -10.84 12.61
C LYS A 22 -4.63 -10.25 11.60
N ALA A 23 -4.95 -10.40 10.32
CA ALA A 23 -4.30 -9.62 9.26
C ALA A 23 -4.65 -8.14 9.44
N SER A 24 -3.65 -7.26 9.28
CA SER A 24 -3.89 -5.82 9.29
C SER A 24 -4.26 -5.35 7.90
N TYR A 25 -5.02 -4.25 7.85
CA TYR A 25 -5.48 -3.62 6.61
C TYR A 25 -5.29 -2.11 6.73
N TYR A 26 -4.59 -1.53 5.77
CA TYR A 26 -4.20 -0.14 5.75
C TYR A 26 -4.69 0.51 4.46
N ILE A 27 -5.20 1.75 4.57
CA ILE A 27 -5.46 2.65 3.45
C ILE A 27 -4.59 3.87 3.69
N LEU A 28 -3.60 4.07 2.84
CA LEU A 28 -2.63 5.15 2.95
C LEU A 28 -2.90 6.16 1.84
N THR A 29 -3.03 7.43 2.19
CA THR A 29 -3.00 8.53 1.23
C THR A 29 -1.55 8.94 1.00
N PRO A 30 -1.18 9.42 -0.20
CA PRO A 30 0.14 10.02 -0.39
C PRO A 30 0.32 11.18 0.59
N ILE A 31 1.53 11.28 1.15
CA ILE A 31 1.95 12.42 1.98
C ILE A 31 2.56 13.55 1.13
N ASP A 32 3.05 13.18 -0.05
CA ASP A 32 3.52 14.09 -1.10
C ASP A 32 3.14 13.45 -2.44
N ASP A 33 2.61 14.23 -3.36
CA ASP A 33 2.44 13.80 -4.74
C ASP A 33 2.67 14.95 -5.72
N ILE A 34 3.43 14.69 -6.78
CA ILE A 34 3.84 15.75 -7.70
C ILE A 34 3.99 15.25 -9.12
N ARG A 35 3.76 16.16 -10.05
CA ARG A 35 4.10 16.02 -11.46
C ARG A 35 5.47 16.63 -11.73
N GLY A 36 6.36 15.85 -12.34
CA GLY A 36 7.69 16.29 -12.77
C GLY A 36 7.89 16.16 -14.27
N SER A 37 8.59 17.11 -14.90
CA SER A 37 9.00 17.05 -16.31
C SER A 37 10.46 17.42 -16.47
N ALA A 38 11.18 16.69 -17.32
CA ALA A 38 12.59 16.93 -17.62
C ALA A 38 12.84 18.11 -18.56
N ASP A 39 11.79 18.76 -19.05
CA ASP A 39 11.88 19.66 -20.20
C ASP A 39 11.99 21.12 -19.81
N ASN A 40 12.60 21.93 -20.69
CA ASN A 40 12.83 23.36 -20.50
C ASN A 40 13.50 23.72 -19.15
N GLY A 41 14.49 22.93 -18.72
CA GLY A 41 15.23 23.16 -17.48
C GLY A 41 14.69 22.42 -16.26
N GLY A 42 13.66 21.59 -16.45
CA GLY A 42 13.04 20.82 -15.38
C GLY A 42 12.03 21.66 -14.62
N PHE A 43 10.78 21.21 -14.56
CA PHE A 43 9.77 21.87 -13.75
C PHE A 43 8.96 20.87 -12.96
N THR A 44 8.44 21.36 -11.85
CA THR A 44 7.42 20.70 -11.05
C THR A 44 6.18 21.58 -11.01
N ILE A 45 5.02 20.95 -11.16
CA ILE A 45 3.72 21.63 -11.06
C ILE A 45 2.90 20.87 -10.04
N ASN A 46 2.34 21.62 -9.10
CA ASN A 46 1.26 21.15 -8.26
C ASN A 46 -0.01 21.97 -8.61
N ASP A 47 -0.77 21.49 -9.58
CA ASP A 47 -2.07 22.04 -9.98
C ASP A 47 -3.23 21.17 -9.48
N HIS A 48 -2.98 20.42 -8.40
CA HIS A 48 -3.83 19.39 -7.84
C HIS A 48 -4.12 18.23 -8.81
N ARG A 49 -3.30 18.06 -9.85
CA ARG A 49 -3.41 16.95 -10.81
C ARG A 49 -2.07 16.27 -10.97
N LEU A 50 -2.11 14.95 -11.03
CA LEU A 50 -0.98 14.13 -11.48
C LEU A 50 -1.08 13.96 -12.98
N HIS A 51 0.06 13.95 -13.68
CA HIS A 51 0.09 13.74 -15.12
C HIS A 51 1.15 12.72 -15.50
N THR A 52 0.78 11.80 -16.38
CA THR A 52 1.71 10.93 -17.06
C THR A 52 1.63 11.24 -18.55
N VAL A 53 2.76 11.64 -19.15
CA VAL A 53 2.82 12.04 -20.56
C VAL A 53 4.03 11.40 -21.21
N ASN A 54 3.82 10.87 -22.41
CA ASN A 54 4.90 10.38 -23.26
C ASN A 54 4.84 11.04 -24.64
N PHE A 55 5.40 12.24 -24.75
CA PHE A 55 5.56 12.95 -26.03
C PHE A 55 6.42 14.18 -25.92
N ALA A 56 7.53 14.22 -26.66
CA ALA A 56 8.52 15.31 -26.76
C ALA A 56 9.11 15.82 -25.43
N TYR A 57 8.40 15.56 -24.36
CA TYR A 57 8.51 16.00 -23.01
C TYR A 57 8.03 14.82 -22.15
N HIS A 58 8.94 14.24 -21.36
CA HIS A 58 8.62 13.11 -20.50
C HIS A 58 8.09 13.67 -19.18
N VAL A 59 6.81 13.45 -18.91
CA VAL A 59 6.16 13.87 -17.66
C VAL A 59 5.85 12.64 -16.84
N LEU A 60 6.40 12.60 -15.63
CA LEU A 60 6.22 11.54 -14.66
C LEU A 60 5.34 12.07 -13.51
N SER A 61 4.61 11.16 -12.89
CA SER A 61 3.93 11.43 -11.61
C SER A 61 4.61 10.65 -10.51
N TYR A 62 4.76 11.30 -9.36
CA TYR A 62 5.42 10.77 -8.17
C TYR A 62 4.42 10.74 -7.04
N LEU A 63 4.38 9.64 -6.29
CA LEU A 63 3.60 9.53 -5.06
C LEU A 63 4.51 9.01 -3.96
N LYS A 64 4.45 9.63 -2.78
CA LYS A 64 5.16 9.19 -1.59
C LYS A 64 4.17 8.77 -0.52
N PHE A 65 4.37 7.62 0.09
CA PHE A 65 3.55 7.11 1.18
C PHE A 65 4.39 6.98 2.44
N ASP A 66 3.79 7.29 3.59
CA ASP A 66 4.34 6.98 4.91
C ASP A 66 3.89 5.55 5.29
N LEU A 67 4.87 4.69 5.57
CA LEU A 67 4.68 3.30 5.98
C LEU A 67 4.91 3.07 7.47
N SER A 68 5.13 4.12 8.28
CA SER A 68 5.49 3.99 9.70
C SER A 68 4.45 3.23 10.55
N ASP A 69 3.18 3.25 10.13
CA ASP A 69 2.09 2.52 10.78
C ASP A 69 1.90 1.10 10.21
N VAL A 70 2.58 0.74 9.12
CA VAL A 70 2.48 -0.58 8.49
C VAL A 70 3.40 -1.56 9.21
N ASP A 71 2.80 -2.63 9.74
CA ASP A 71 3.56 -3.68 10.38
C ASP A 71 4.46 -4.49 9.41
N ASP A 72 5.65 -4.88 9.88
CA ASP A 72 6.60 -5.73 9.14
C ASP A 72 6.25 -7.23 9.23
N SER A 73 4.96 -7.58 9.34
CA SER A 73 4.53 -8.98 9.40
C SER A 73 4.56 -9.70 8.03
N GLY A 74 5.07 -9.01 7.02
CA GLY A 74 5.05 -9.39 5.62
C GLY A 74 3.76 -8.92 4.94
N ILE A 75 3.92 -8.04 3.95
CA ILE A 75 2.84 -7.59 3.09
C ILE A 75 2.40 -8.75 2.18
N CYS A 76 1.10 -9.05 2.16
CA CYS A 76 0.53 -10.12 1.34
C CYS A 76 -0.31 -9.58 0.17
N SER A 77 -0.78 -8.33 0.25
CA SER A 77 -1.35 -7.61 -0.88
C SER A 77 -1.05 -6.12 -0.79
N ALA A 78 -0.70 -5.52 -1.91
CA ALA A 78 -0.51 -4.08 -2.04
C ALA A 78 -1.11 -3.61 -3.38
N LYS A 79 -2.01 -2.63 -3.33
CA LYS A 79 -2.69 -2.11 -4.53
C LYS A 79 -2.77 -0.60 -4.51
N LEU A 80 -2.25 0.03 -5.55
CA LEU A 80 -2.36 1.48 -5.76
C LEU A 80 -3.60 1.78 -6.60
N TYR A 81 -4.36 2.79 -6.18
CA TYR A 81 -5.57 3.25 -6.87
C TYR A 81 -5.44 4.73 -7.21
N LEU A 82 -5.55 5.06 -8.50
CA LEU A 82 -5.64 6.43 -8.99
C LEU A 82 -6.92 6.58 -9.82
N TYR A 83 -7.62 7.70 -9.65
CA TYR A 83 -8.81 8.01 -10.44
C TYR A 83 -8.44 8.88 -11.64
N GLU A 84 -8.82 8.46 -12.84
CA GLU A 84 -8.66 9.24 -14.06
C GLU A 84 -9.59 10.46 -14.03
N ILE A 85 -9.04 11.67 -14.19
CA ILE A 85 -9.83 12.91 -14.23
C ILE A 85 -9.82 13.58 -15.60
N ASP A 86 -8.91 13.16 -16.48
CA ASP A 86 -8.81 13.60 -17.87
C ASP A 86 -7.86 12.68 -18.64
N SER A 87 -8.25 12.25 -19.85
CA SER A 87 -7.27 11.78 -20.84
C SER A 87 -7.28 12.78 -21.97
N GLY A 88 -6.47 13.82 -21.83
CA GLY A 88 -6.57 15.03 -22.65
C GLY A 88 -6.26 14.86 -24.14
N TYR A 89 -6.05 13.63 -24.65
CA TYR A 89 -5.83 13.35 -26.07
C TYR A 89 -6.58 12.10 -26.55
N THR A 90 -6.75 12.00 -27.87
CA THR A 90 -7.52 10.94 -28.55
C THR A 90 -6.93 9.54 -28.38
N ASN A 91 -5.66 9.43 -27.94
CA ASN A 91 -4.96 8.16 -27.77
C ASN A 91 -4.66 7.94 -26.29
N ARG A 92 -5.24 6.88 -25.73
CA ARG A 92 -4.87 6.36 -24.42
C ARG A 92 -3.59 5.56 -24.56
N ALA A 93 -2.73 5.66 -23.55
CA ALA A 93 -1.70 4.64 -23.39
C ALA A 93 -2.40 3.29 -23.18
N GLU A 94 -1.94 2.22 -23.84
CA GLU A 94 -2.49 0.88 -23.57
C GLU A 94 -2.19 0.44 -22.14
N THR A 95 -1.00 0.80 -21.66
CA THR A 95 -0.50 0.48 -20.32
C THR A 95 0.26 1.64 -19.71
N ILE A 96 0.24 1.68 -18.38
CA ILE A 96 1.01 2.63 -17.59
C ILE A 96 1.84 1.83 -16.60
N GLU A 97 3.12 2.10 -16.61
CA GLU A 97 4.13 1.41 -15.83
C GLU A 97 4.31 2.11 -14.48
N LEU A 98 4.65 1.32 -13.47
CA LEU A 98 4.87 1.75 -12.11
C LEU A 98 6.26 1.29 -11.67
N TYR A 99 7.05 2.23 -11.16
CA TYR A 99 8.42 2.03 -10.73
C TYR A 99 8.58 2.42 -9.26
N ALA A 100 9.54 1.80 -8.59
CA ALA A 100 10.04 2.28 -7.31
C ALA A 100 10.98 3.47 -7.54
N GLY A 101 10.86 4.48 -6.68
CA GLY A 101 11.78 5.61 -6.65
C GLY A 101 13.17 5.20 -6.17
N SER A 102 14.20 5.93 -6.60
CA SER A 102 15.58 5.68 -6.15
C SER A 102 15.88 6.17 -4.73
N HIS A 103 15.02 7.02 -4.16
CA HIS A 103 15.11 7.54 -2.79
C HIS A 103 13.81 8.25 -2.37
N ASP A 104 13.65 8.47 -1.06
CA ASP A 104 12.46 9.11 -0.48
C ASP A 104 12.70 10.53 0.05
N ASN A 105 13.92 11.06 -0.12
CA ASN A 105 14.28 12.42 0.30
C ASN A 105 13.77 13.49 -0.68
N TRP A 106 12.46 13.58 -0.84
CA TRP A 106 11.76 14.59 -1.61
C TRP A 106 10.41 14.93 -0.94
N ASN A 107 9.83 16.05 -1.39
CA ASN A 107 8.50 16.55 -1.04
C ASN A 107 7.93 17.36 -2.22
N GLU A 108 6.72 17.87 -2.09
CA GLU A 108 6.04 18.65 -3.15
C GLU A 108 6.77 19.94 -3.61
N GLN A 109 7.77 20.41 -2.85
CA GLN A 109 8.57 21.59 -3.21
C GLN A 109 9.91 21.21 -3.86
N THR A 110 10.19 19.92 -4.00
CA THR A 110 11.46 19.43 -4.56
C THR A 110 11.51 19.72 -6.06
N PRO A 111 12.59 20.37 -6.56
CA PRO A 111 12.72 20.65 -7.99
C PRO A 111 12.99 19.37 -8.78
N PHE A 112 12.53 19.33 -10.03
CA PHE A 112 12.59 18.13 -10.88
C PHE A 112 13.96 17.41 -10.90
N PRO A 113 15.12 18.08 -11.05
CA PRO A 113 16.41 17.40 -11.11
C PRO A 113 16.82 16.67 -9.80
N GLN A 114 16.10 16.92 -8.70
CA GLN A 114 16.30 16.31 -7.39
C GLN A 114 15.20 15.31 -7.03
N LEU A 115 14.20 15.13 -7.90
CA LEU A 115 13.20 14.09 -7.72
C LEU A 115 13.85 12.71 -7.93
N PRO A 116 13.31 11.67 -7.28
CA PRO A 116 13.78 10.32 -7.47
C PRO A 116 13.67 9.87 -8.93
N THR A 117 14.50 8.90 -9.29
CA THR A 117 14.52 8.32 -10.63
C THR A 117 13.92 6.92 -10.59
N THR A 118 13.59 6.37 -11.75
CA THR A 118 13.08 4.99 -11.90
C THR A 118 14.14 3.91 -11.67
N SER A 119 15.35 4.27 -11.20
CA SER A 119 16.42 3.31 -10.90
C SER A 119 16.17 2.47 -9.65
N GLY A 120 15.11 2.77 -8.88
CA GLY A 120 14.60 1.86 -7.84
C GLY A 120 14.03 0.56 -8.42
N GLY A 121 13.66 0.56 -9.71
CA GLY A 121 13.30 -0.63 -10.46
C GLY A 121 11.83 -0.67 -10.89
N TYR A 122 11.56 -1.46 -11.93
CA TYR A 122 10.20 -1.71 -12.40
C TYR A 122 9.44 -2.57 -11.40
N ILE A 123 8.20 -2.18 -11.10
CA ILE A 123 7.31 -2.94 -10.22
C ILE A 123 6.28 -3.71 -11.05
N THR A 124 5.42 -2.99 -11.76
CA THR A 124 4.26 -3.56 -12.44
C THR A 124 3.71 -2.58 -13.48
N ARG A 125 2.66 -2.98 -14.18
CA ARG A 125 1.90 -2.11 -15.08
C ARG A 125 0.42 -2.39 -14.96
N ALA A 126 -0.40 -1.38 -15.21
CA ALA A 126 -1.83 -1.53 -15.33
C ALA A 126 -2.27 -1.25 -16.77
N SER A 127 -3.27 -1.99 -17.23
CA SER A 127 -3.96 -1.71 -18.48
C SER A 127 -5.04 -0.66 -18.25
N TYR A 128 -5.21 0.21 -19.23
CA TYR A 128 -6.23 1.26 -19.14
C TYR A 128 -7.64 0.67 -18.99
N PRO A 129 -8.49 1.22 -18.11
CA PRO A 129 -9.88 0.79 -18.01
C PRO A 129 -10.65 1.02 -19.31
N ALA A 130 -11.70 0.22 -19.52
CA ALA A 130 -12.58 0.35 -20.68
C ALA A 130 -13.37 1.66 -20.68
N ASN A 131 -13.67 2.19 -19.48
CA ASN A 131 -14.40 3.43 -19.29
C ASN A 131 -13.44 4.61 -19.13
N TRP A 132 -13.97 5.80 -19.41
CA TRP A 132 -13.33 7.06 -19.07
C TRP A 132 -13.75 7.50 -17.68
N TYR A 133 -12.84 8.17 -16.98
CA TYR A 133 -13.08 8.68 -15.63
C TYR A 133 -13.38 7.52 -14.66
N ASP A 134 -12.44 6.59 -14.58
CA ASP A 134 -12.57 5.39 -13.76
C ASP A 134 -11.30 5.18 -12.92
N TRP A 135 -11.41 4.31 -11.92
CA TRP A 135 -10.28 3.89 -11.12
C TRP A 135 -9.36 2.97 -11.92
N MET A 136 -8.09 3.31 -11.94
CA MET A 136 -7.02 2.44 -12.41
C MET A 136 -6.29 1.86 -11.20
N THR A 137 -5.94 0.57 -11.30
CA THR A 137 -5.33 -0.17 -10.20
C THR A 137 -4.05 -0.85 -10.64
N TRP A 138 -3.00 -0.65 -9.86
CA TRP A 138 -1.74 -1.40 -9.99
C TRP A 138 -1.65 -2.39 -8.84
N ASP A 139 -1.27 -3.63 -9.14
CA ASP A 139 -1.03 -4.66 -8.14
C ASP A 139 0.49 -4.79 -7.91
N LEU A 140 0.92 -4.39 -6.71
CA LEU A 140 2.30 -4.39 -6.26
C LEU A 140 2.56 -5.55 -5.28
N SER A 141 1.67 -6.54 -5.18
CA SER A 141 1.78 -7.61 -4.17
C SER A 141 3.04 -8.47 -4.33
N SER A 142 3.73 -8.40 -5.48
CA SER A 142 5.01 -9.09 -5.72
C SER A 142 6.25 -8.22 -5.48
N TYR A 143 6.08 -6.95 -5.12
CA TYR A 143 7.18 -6.04 -4.83
C TYR A 143 7.80 -6.34 -3.45
N ASP A 144 9.11 -6.16 -3.33
CA ASP A 144 9.84 -6.35 -2.07
C ASP A 144 9.92 -5.02 -1.30
N PHE A 145 9.09 -4.89 -0.27
CA PHE A 145 8.98 -3.70 0.57
C PHE A 145 10.03 -3.66 1.70
N THR A 146 11.00 -4.57 1.72
CA THR A 146 11.94 -4.69 2.86
C THR A 146 12.70 -3.40 3.14
N GLN A 147 13.08 -2.64 2.10
CA GLN A 147 13.78 -1.36 2.28
C GLN A 147 12.82 -0.25 2.70
N ASP A 148 11.66 -0.16 2.04
CA ASP A 148 10.61 0.84 2.31
C ASP A 148 10.06 0.75 3.74
N LEU A 149 9.93 -0.47 4.29
CA LEU A 149 9.52 -0.68 5.69
C LEU A 149 10.63 -0.31 6.69
N GLN A 150 11.91 -0.31 6.29
CA GLN A 150 13.02 0.06 7.16
C GLN A 150 13.19 1.58 7.28
N ASP A 151 12.96 2.32 6.19
CA ASP A 151 13.01 3.79 6.20
C ASP A 151 11.65 4.46 6.41
N ASN A 152 10.57 3.68 6.37
CA ASN A 152 9.17 4.06 6.54
C ASN A 152 8.57 4.83 5.36
N TYR A 153 9.18 4.79 4.18
CA TYR A 153 8.64 5.50 3.03
C TYR A 153 8.61 4.61 1.80
N LEU A 154 7.59 4.82 0.97
CA LEU A 154 7.53 4.24 -0.36
C LEU A 154 7.31 5.36 -1.37
N THR A 155 8.26 5.51 -2.28
CA THR A 155 8.11 6.35 -3.46
C THR A 155 7.73 5.51 -4.69
N LEU A 156 6.63 5.89 -5.34
CA LEU A 156 6.17 5.32 -6.58
C LEU A 156 6.25 6.34 -7.72
N ILE A 157 6.65 5.89 -8.90
CA ILE A 157 6.77 6.70 -10.11
C ILE A 157 5.91 6.08 -11.21
N LEU A 158 4.99 6.87 -11.77
CA LEU A 158 4.16 6.50 -12.92
C LEU A 158 4.80 6.98 -14.22
N GLU A 159 4.89 6.08 -15.19
CA GLU A 159 5.44 6.36 -16.51
C GLU A 159 4.57 5.73 -17.62
N ILE A 160 4.38 6.45 -18.71
CA ILE A 160 3.82 5.89 -19.94
C ILE A 160 4.99 5.54 -20.84
N ASN A 161 5.21 4.26 -21.07
CA ASN A 161 6.21 3.77 -22.02
C ASN A 161 5.51 3.24 -23.27
N SER A 162 5.19 4.15 -24.19
CA SER A 162 4.55 3.83 -25.47
C SER A 162 5.43 4.25 -26.64
N GLY A 163 5.60 3.39 -27.64
CA GLY A 163 6.45 3.68 -28.80
C GLY A 163 5.96 4.86 -29.64
N GLY A 164 6.38 6.08 -29.32
CA GLY A 164 6.30 7.28 -30.17
C GLY A 164 4.92 7.91 -30.39
N LEU A 165 3.86 7.40 -29.75
CA LEU A 165 2.52 8.00 -29.81
C LEU A 165 2.32 9.02 -28.70
N TRP A 166 1.59 10.10 -29.01
CA TRP A 166 1.21 11.09 -28.03
C TRP A 166 0.14 10.55 -27.09
N ASN A 167 0.56 10.17 -25.89
CA ASN A 167 -0.32 9.67 -24.85
C ASN A 167 -0.18 10.54 -23.61
N MET A 168 -1.33 10.97 -23.07
CA MET A 168 -1.42 11.68 -21.80
C MET A 168 -2.54 11.11 -20.97
N THR A 169 -2.33 11.08 -19.66
CA THR A 169 -3.38 10.86 -18.68
C THR A 169 -3.16 11.81 -17.51
N ALA A 170 -4.26 12.35 -16.99
CA ALA A 170 -4.27 13.07 -15.74
C ALA A 170 -5.08 12.31 -14.68
N TRP A 171 -4.58 12.35 -13.46
CA TRP A 171 -5.17 11.71 -12.29
C TRP A 171 -5.47 12.75 -11.23
N ALA A 172 -6.46 12.47 -10.40
CA ALA A 172 -6.62 13.19 -9.15
C ALA A 172 -5.34 13.04 -8.31
N SER A 173 -4.86 14.17 -7.77
CA SER A 173 -3.84 14.19 -6.72
C SER A 173 -4.49 14.09 -5.34
N SER A 174 -3.69 13.99 -4.28
CA SER A 174 -4.12 14.09 -2.89
C SER A 174 -4.87 15.41 -2.60
N GLU A 175 -4.50 16.49 -3.30
CA GLU A 175 -5.09 17.82 -3.16
C GLU A 175 -6.26 18.09 -4.13
N TYR A 176 -6.71 17.09 -4.88
CA TYR A 176 -7.81 17.28 -5.84
C TYR A 176 -9.10 17.75 -5.12
N PRO A 177 -9.88 18.69 -5.69
CA PRO A 177 -11.04 19.26 -4.99
C PRO A 177 -12.09 18.25 -4.54
N ASP A 178 -12.28 17.16 -5.31
CA ASP A 178 -13.12 16.05 -4.91
C ASP A 178 -12.29 14.96 -4.23
N GLN A 179 -12.30 14.99 -2.91
CA GLN A 179 -11.52 14.08 -2.06
C GLN A 179 -11.97 12.61 -2.14
N SER A 180 -13.14 12.32 -2.73
CA SER A 180 -13.55 10.94 -2.99
C SER A 180 -12.75 10.28 -4.11
N LEU A 181 -11.99 11.08 -4.88
CA LEU A 181 -11.17 10.64 -6.00
C LEU A 181 -9.67 10.61 -5.65
N SER A 182 -9.30 10.98 -4.43
CA SER A 182 -7.91 11.07 -4.00
C SER A 182 -7.20 9.71 -4.14
N PRO A 183 -5.94 9.70 -4.60
CA PRO A 183 -5.17 8.48 -4.73
C PRO A 183 -4.96 7.81 -3.38
N TYR A 184 -4.88 6.47 -3.38
CA TYR A 184 -4.58 5.73 -2.16
C TYR A 184 -3.86 4.40 -2.45
N LEU A 185 -3.05 3.98 -1.49
CA LEU A 185 -2.40 2.68 -1.44
C LEU A 185 -3.11 1.81 -0.40
N GLN A 186 -3.60 0.66 -0.85
CA GLN A 186 -4.22 -0.35 0.00
C GLN A 186 -3.20 -1.44 0.31
N ILE A 187 -2.89 -1.66 1.58
CA ILE A 187 -1.98 -2.72 2.04
C ILE A 187 -2.73 -3.70 2.93
N SER A 188 -2.47 -4.99 2.74
CA SER A 188 -2.85 -6.06 3.66
C SER A 188 -1.61 -6.84 4.06
N THR A 189 -1.48 -7.12 5.35
CA THR A 189 -0.35 -7.86 5.90
C THR A 189 -0.76 -9.24 6.39
N ASN A 190 0.22 -10.12 6.59
CA ASN A 190 -0.06 -11.43 7.16
C ASN A 190 -0.53 -11.32 8.61
N ALA A 191 -1.23 -12.35 9.05
CA ALA A 191 -1.67 -12.42 10.42
C ALA A 191 -0.48 -12.75 11.34
N VAL A 192 -0.17 -11.88 12.30
CA VAL A 192 0.88 -12.14 13.31
C VAL A 192 0.35 -13.13 14.36
N PRO A 193 1.01 -14.28 14.60
CA PRO A 193 0.65 -15.18 15.68
C PRO A 193 0.81 -14.49 17.04
N LEU A 194 -0.13 -14.68 17.97
CA LEU A 194 0.04 -14.16 19.32
C LEU A 194 1.29 -14.78 19.99
N PRO A 195 2.06 -13.99 20.77
CA PRO A 195 3.17 -14.53 21.53
C PRO A 195 2.72 -15.67 22.45
N PRO A 196 3.52 -16.74 22.63
CA PRO A 196 3.21 -17.84 23.54
C PRO A 196 2.90 -17.41 24.98
N SER A 197 3.47 -16.28 25.42
CA SER A 197 3.23 -15.69 26.74
C SER A 197 1.79 -15.23 26.93
N VAL A 198 1.14 -14.67 25.90
CA VAL A 198 -0.26 -14.26 25.94
C VAL A 198 -1.17 -15.49 26.06
N ILE A 199 -0.84 -16.57 25.34
CA ILE A 199 -1.54 -17.85 25.40
C ILE A 199 -1.40 -18.49 26.79
N LEU A 200 -0.21 -18.42 27.39
CA LEU A 200 0.08 -18.90 28.74
C LEU A 200 -0.67 -18.09 29.83
N LEU A 201 -0.77 -16.76 29.68
CA LEU A 201 -1.51 -15.92 30.62
C LEU A 201 -3.01 -16.24 30.60
N LEU A 202 -3.59 -16.35 29.40
CA LEU A 202 -5.00 -16.69 29.21
C LEU A 202 -5.33 -18.09 29.74
N SER A 203 -4.47 -19.07 29.50
CA SER A 203 -4.65 -20.44 30.04
C SER A 203 -4.43 -20.53 31.55
N GLY A 204 -3.48 -19.75 32.10
CA GLY A 204 -3.22 -19.65 33.54
C GLY A 204 -4.38 -19.05 34.34
N MET A 205 -5.05 -18.02 33.81
CA MET A 205 -6.23 -17.43 34.44
C MET A 205 -7.40 -18.42 34.53
N GLY A 206 -7.63 -19.22 33.48
CA GLY A 206 -8.68 -20.26 33.49
C GLY A 206 -8.50 -21.30 34.61
N ALA A 207 -7.25 -21.70 34.89
CA ALA A 207 -6.94 -22.65 35.96
C ALA A 207 -7.22 -22.09 37.37
N ILE A 208 -7.06 -20.78 37.57
CA ILE A 208 -7.28 -20.12 38.87
C ILE A 208 -8.77 -20.02 39.22
N PHE A 209 -9.66 -19.85 38.25
CA PHE A 209 -11.11 -19.80 38.51
C PHE A 209 -11.70 -21.17 38.87
N VAL A 210 -11.12 -22.27 38.38
CA VAL A 210 -11.59 -23.63 38.70
C VAL A 210 -11.19 -24.07 40.12
N SER A 211 -10.08 -23.56 40.66
CA SER A 211 -9.56 -24.00 41.96
C SER A 211 -10.32 -23.44 43.17
N LYS A 212 -11.09 -22.35 43.02
CA LYS A 212 -11.79 -21.70 44.15
C LYS A 212 -13.09 -22.39 44.60
N LYS A 213 -13.60 -23.41 43.89
CA LYS A 213 -14.93 -24.00 44.19
C LYS A 213 -14.91 -25.18 45.18
N LYS A 214 -13.82 -25.42 45.91
CA LYS A 214 -13.66 -26.60 46.77
C LYS A 214 -13.22 -26.25 48.19
N ALA A 215 -13.97 -25.38 48.87
CA ALA A 215 -13.85 -25.17 50.31
C ALA A 215 -15.18 -24.71 50.94
N SER A 216 -16.10 -25.65 51.19
CA SER A 216 -17.04 -25.53 52.31
C SER A 216 -17.29 -26.92 52.87
N ARG A 217 -16.89 -27.12 54.13
CA ARG A 217 -17.19 -28.29 54.95
C ARG A 217 -18.64 -28.25 55.41
#